data_AF-A0A7V3PY63-F1
#
_entry.id   AF-A0A7V3PY63-F1
#
_cell.length_a   1.000
_cell.length_b   1.000
_cell.length_c   1.000
_cell.angle_alpha   90.00
_cell.angle_beta   90.00
_cell.angle_gamma   90.00
#
_symmetry.space_group_name_H-M   'P 1'
#
loop_
_entity.id
_entity.type
_entity.pdbx_description
1 polymer ?
#
loop_
_entity_poly.entity_id
_entity_poly.type
_entity_poly.pdbx_seq_one_letter_code
_entity_poly.pdbx_strand_id
1 'polypeptide(L)'
;MKPFTVLILAVVGLFIGGSFFLALAQVNRIEKIAVVDPDQILKGGQGLEYSIEWLGFPVGRVIIKNIGLTNLKGRPCYLVVARSFPNRFIRRLYDLEYKVYSFIDAENFSSCRFFKIRRFGKQSNYTLIDFDHKNKKATCRSWGLAKFVKISKKNTESLEPKPTQEIDEDIQDLLSAFFYIRLNSRKENSQFEIKVYYQQANWSLTVNTGQVFLREIKGKGSFPAIEVTVSSGLNEYILGRRKFLVTLTTESRRVPLEFKIGTSLGFIRAIIRRLPD
;
A
#
# COMPACT_ATOMS: atom_id res chain seq x y z
N MET A 1 59.27 20.76 14.65
CA MET A 1 57.93 20.29 14.25
C MET A 1 57.58 20.86 12.88
N LYS A 2 57.23 20.01 11.91
CA LYS A 2 57.03 20.42 10.51
C LYS A 2 55.67 21.13 10.33
N PRO A 3 55.56 22.14 9.45
CA PRO A 3 54.33 22.93 9.22
C PRO A 3 53.15 22.14 8.63
N PHE A 4 53.35 20.87 8.28
CA PHE A 4 52.32 19.98 7.71
C PHE A 4 51.35 19.41 8.75
N THR A 5 51.74 19.37 10.03
CA THR A 5 50.91 18.75 11.10
C THR A 5 49.83 19.69 11.63
N VAL A 6 49.99 21.01 11.47
CA VAL A 6 49.01 22.03 11.91
C VAL A 6 47.85 22.17 10.91
N LEU A 7 48.10 21.92 9.62
CA LEU A 7 47.07 22.00 8.56
C LEU A 7 46.07 20.82 8.63
N ILE A 8 46.52 19.63 9.06
CA ILE A 8 45.67 18.43 9.18
C ILE A 8 44.71 18.55 10.37
N LEU A 9 45.11 19.18 11.47
CA LEU A 9 44.23 19.43 12.63
C LEU A 9 43.17 20.51 12.35
N ALA A 10 43.48 21.51 11.51
CA ALA A 10 42.51 22.52 11.09
C ALA A 10 41.46 21.97 10.10
N VAL A 11 41.87 21.08 9.18
CA VAL A 11 40.95 20.44 8.22
C VAL A 11 40.07 19.39 8.90
N VAL A 12 40.59 18.63 9.87
CA VAL A 12 39.79 17.66 10.64
C VAL A 12 38.79 18.37 11.58
N GLY A 13 39.15 19.53 12.15
CA GLY A 13 38.22 20.36 12.93
C GLY A 13 37.05 20.94 12.12
N LEU A 14 37.26 21.27 10.84
CA LEU A 14 36.23 21.78 9.94
C LEU A 14 35.24 20.70 9.44
N PHE A 15 35.69 19.44 9.29
CA PHE A 15 34.82 18.33 8.90
C PHE A 15 34.00 17.72 10.03
N ILE A 16 34.50 17.76 11.27
CA ILE A 16 33.76 17.30 12.45
C ILE A 16 32.68 18.33 12.85
N GLY A 17 32.99 19.64 12.77
CA GLY A 17 32.01 20.70 13.04
C GLY A 17 30.84 20.68 12.06
N GLY A 18 31.10 20.70 10.75
CA GLY A 18 30.03 20.73 9.73
C GLY A 18 29.12 19.49 9.75
N SER A 19 29.69 18.30 9.96
CA SER A 19 28.91 17.06 10.04
C SER A 19 28.08 16.97 11.33
N PHE A 20 28.61 17.48 12.45
CA PHE A 20 27.89 17.51 13.72
C PHE A 20 26.77 18.56 13.72
N PHE A 21 26.99 19.74 13.14
CA PHE A 21 25.93 20.75 12.95
C PHE A 21 24.85 20.28 11.98
N LEU A 22 25.20 19.56 10.91
CA LEU A 22 24.22 18.94 10.01
C LEU A 22 23.43 17.84 10.71
N ALA A 23 24.09 16.99 11.49
CA ALA A 23 23.43 15.94 12.28
C ALA A 23 22.51 16.56 13.34
N LEU A 24 22.94 17.57 14.09
CA LEU A 24 22.11 18.30 15.05
C LEU A 24 20.95 19.03 14.38
N ALA A 25 21.18 19.67 13.23
CA ALA A 25 20.10 20.31 12.46
C ALA A 25 19.10 19.29 11.94
N GLN A 26 19.55 18.08 11.59
CA GLN A 26 18.69 16.97 11.16
C GLN A 26 17.90 16.38 12.33
N VAL A 27 18.53 16.18 13.49
CA VAL A 27 17.88 15.74 14.74
C VAL A 27 16.84 16.76 15.20
N ASN A 28 17.20 18.05 15.26
CA ASN A 28 16.27 19.14 15.59
C ASN A 28 15.11 19.27 14.59
N ARG A 29 15.33 18.91 13.31
CA ARG A 29 14.24 18.87 12.31
C ARG A 29 13.30 17.69 12.56
N ILE A 30 13.81 16.55 12.99
CA ILE A 30 13.01 15.34 13.27
C ILE A 30 12.17 15.55 14.55
N GLU A 31 12.74 16.12 15.62
CA GLU A 31 12.00 16.41 16.87
C GLU A 31 10.81 17.37 16.67
N LYS A 32 10.80 18.14 15.57
CA LYS A 32 9.70 19.05 15.22
C LYS A 32 8.68 18.47 14.25
N ILE A 33 8.82 17.21 13.81
CA ILE A 33 7.85 16.59 12.91
C ILE A 33 6.60 16.21 13.71
N ALA A 34 5.54 17.00 13.54
CA ALA A 34 4.23 16.66 14.08
C ALA A 34 3.51 15.65 13.17
N VAL A 35 2.81 14.70 13.79
CA VAL A 35 1.83 13.83 13.12
C VAL A 35 0.46 14.48 13.23
N VAL A 36 -0.02 15.08 12.14
CA VAL A 36 -1.33 15.75 12.06
C VAL A 36 -2.42 14.71 11.93
N ASP A 37 -3.59 14.84 12.54
CA ASP A 37 -4.67 13.87 12.33
C ASP A 37 -5.09 13.77 10.84
N PRO A 38 -5.43 12.57 10.35
CA PRO A 38 -5.82 12.40 8.95
C PRO A 38 -7.21 12.96 8.65
N ASP A 39 -7.41 13.43 7.41
CA ASP A 39 -8.71 13.79 6.87
C ASP A 39 -9.64 12.56 6.95
N GLN A 40 -10.74 12.63 7.71
CA GLN A 40 -11.64 11.49 7.87
C GLN A 40 -12.52 11.20 6.64
N ILE A 41 -12.38 12.00 5.58
CA ILE A 41 -13.17 11.89 4.35
C ILE A 41 -12.24 11.58 3.18
N LEU A 42 -12.61 10.57 2.40
CA LEU A 42 -11.95 10.30 1.13
C LEU A 42 -12.40 11.32 0.08
N LYS A 43 -11.62 12.39 -0.09
CA LYS A 43 -11.86 13.41 -1.13
C LYS A 43 -11.84 12.76 -2.53
N GLY A 44 -12.96 12.86 -3.24
CA GLY A 44 -13.10 12.33 -4.60
C GLY A 44 -12.16 13.01 -5.60
N GLY A 45 -11.86 12.33 -6.70
CA GLY A 45 -11.01 12.84 -7.78
C GLY A 45 -9.50 12.68 -7.55
N GLN A 46 -9.06 12.34 -6.34
CA GLN A 46 -7.64 12.14 -6.05
C GLN A 46 -7.10 10.83 -6.65
N GLY A 47 -5.96 10.93 -7.33
CA GLY A 47 -5.24 9.80 -7.93
C GLY A 47 -3.82 9.69 -7.39
N LEU A 48 -3.40 8.46 -7.09
CA LEU A 48 -2.04 8.09 -6.69
C LEU A 48 -1.46 7.17 -7.76
N GLU A 49 -0.37 7.60 -8.39
CA GLU A 49 0.34 6.78 -9.38
C GLU A 49 1.72 6.39 -8.85
N TYR A 50 2.06 5.12 -8.96
CA TYR A 50 3.31 4.54 -8.48
C TYR A 50 4.07 3.85 -9.60
N SER A 51 5.40 3.93 -9.52
CA SER A 51 6.32 3.13 -10.32
C SER A 51 6.65 1.87 -9.54
N ILE A 52 6.38 0.70 -10.10
CA ILE A 52 6.77 -0.59 -9.51
C ILE A 52 8.19 -0.91 -9.95
N GLU A 53 9.05 -1.20 -8.99
CA GLU A 53 10.42 -1.65 -9.19
C GLU A 53 10.62 -3.04 -8.59
N TRP A 54 11.38 -3.89 -9.27
CA TRP A 54 11.89 -5.14 -8.72
C TRP A 54 13.41 -5.07 -8.75
N LEU A 55 14.05 -5.21 -7.57
CA LEU A 55 15.50 -5.04 -7.41
C LEU A 55 16.04 -3.71 -7.99
N GLY A 56 15.23 -2.65 -7.96
CA GLY A 56 15.57 -1.33 -8.50
C GLY A 56 15.30 -1.16 -10.00
N PHE A 57 14.95 -2.22 -10.72
CA PHE A 57 14.56 -2.13 -12.12
C PHE A 57 13.07 -1.81 -12.24
N PRO A 58 12.65 -0.79 -13.01
CA PRO A 58 11.24 -0.50 -13.20
C PRO A 58 10.59 -1.65 -13.97
N VAL A 59 9.49 -2.20 -13.43
CA VAL A 59 8.77 -3.34 -14.02
C VAL A 59 7.34 -3.01 -14.41
N GLY A 60 6.74 -1.97 -13.81
CA GLY A 60 5.34 -1.64 -14.06
C GLY A 60 4.87 -0.41 -13.32
N ARG A 61 3.56 -0.23 -13.28
CA ARG A 61 2.90 0.88 -12.60
C ARG A 61 1.66 0.41 -11.84
N VAL A 62 1.32 1.14 -10.79
CA VAL A 62 0.02 1.07 -10.10
C VAL A 62 -0.61 2.45 -10.15
N ILE A 63 -1.90 2.52 -10.48
CA ILE A 63 -2.71 3.73 -10.41
C ILE A 63 -3.86 3.42 -9.46
N ILE A 64 -4.00 4.18 -8.39
CA ILE A 64 -5.12 4.12 -7.44
C ILE A 64 -5.88 5.43 -7.56
N LYS A 65 -7.20 5.38 -7.74
CA LYS A 65 -8.05 6.56 -7.82
C LYS A 65 -9.21 6.42 -6.85
N ASN A 66 -9.46 7.47 -6.07
CA ASN A 66 -10.74 7.64 -5.41
C ASN A 66 -11.67 8.36 -6.39
N ILE A 67 -12.67 7.65 -6.91
CA ILE A 67 -13.67 8.23 -7.82
C ILE A 67 -14.61 9.18 -7.05
N GLY A 68 -14.77 8.96 -5.74
CA GLY A 68 -15.68 9.73 -4.88
C GLY A 68 -16.91 8.94 -4.47
N LEU A 69 -17.92 9.65 -3.97
CA LEU A 69 -19.18 9.06 -3.53
C LEU A 69 -19.99 8.53 -4.73
N THR A 70 -20.55 7.36 -4.56
CA THR A 70 -21.47 6.69 -5.48
C THR A 70 -22.58 6.02 -4.68
N ASN A 71 -23.58 5.50 -5.37
CA ASN A 71 -24.68 4.76 -4.77
C ASN A 71 -24.60 3.30 -5.19
N LEU A 72 -24.43 2.39 -4.22
CA LEU A 72 -24.46 0.95 -4.43
C LEU A 72 -25.74 0.38 -3.81
N LYS A 73 -26.76 0.09 -4.64
CA LYS A 73 -28.04 -0.48 -4.20
C LYS A 73 -28.76 0.35 -3.10
N GLY A 74 -28.74 1.69 -3.21
CA GLY A 74 -29.37 2.59 -2.24
C GLY A 74 -28.47 2.95 -1.05
N ARG A 75 -27.23 2.46 -1.01
CA ARG A 75 -26.24 2.77 0.02
C ARG A 75 -25.15 3.71 -0.52
N PRO A 76 -24.86 4.84 0.16
CA PRO A 76 -23.75 5.70 -0.21
C PRO A 76 -22.41 5.01 0.06
N CYS A 77 -21.55 4.95 -0.96
CA CYS A 77 -20.23 4.34 -0.87
C CYS A 77 -19.17 5.19 -1.56
N TYR A 78 -17.95 5.20 -1.06
CA TYR A 78 -16.79 5.61 -1.84
C TYR A 78 -16.44 4.54 -2.86
N LEU A 79 -16.26 4.92 -4.12
CA LEU A 79 -15.73 4.05 -5.15
C LEU A 79 -14.23 4.30 -5.34
N VAL A 80 -13.42 3.30 -5.01
CA VAL A 80 -11.98 3.33 -5.24
C VAL A 80 -11.62 2.32 -6.31
N VAL A 81 -10.76 2.73 -7.25
CA VAL A 81 -10.27 1.89 -8.34
C VAL A 81 -8.76 1.81 -8.31
N ALA A 82 -8.20 0.60 -8.30
CA ALA A 82 -6.78 0.35 -8.48
C ALA A 82 -6.54 -0.38 -9.81
N ARG A 83 -5.48 -0.01 -10.52
CA ARG A 83 -5.04 -0.68 -11.75
C ARG A 83 -3.53 -0.87 -11.72
N SER A 84 -3.05 -2.09 -11.93
CA SER A 84 -1.62 -2.38 -12.05
C SER A 84 -1.31 -3.08 -13.36
N PHE A 85 -0.20 -2.69 -13.99
CA PHE A 85 0.20 -3.23 -15.28
C PHE A 85 1.71 -3.11 -15.49
N PRO A 86 2.34 -4.06 -16.22
CA PRO A 86 3.75 -4.03 -16.53
C PRO A 86 4.08 -2.89 -17.50
N ASN A 87 5.35 -2.49 -17.51
CA ASN A 87 5.86 -1.59 -18.53
C ASN A 87 5.96 -2.30 -19.89
N ARG A 88 6.26 -1.55 -20.96
CA ARG A 88 6.29 -2.08 -22.34
C ARG A 88 7.26 -3.26 -22.52
N PHE A 89 8.37 -3.29 -21.79
CA PHE A 89 9.37 -4.36 -21.89
C PHE A 89 8.91 -5.63 -21.18
N ILE A 90 8.52 -5.51 -19.91
CA ILE A 90 8.05 -6.63 -19.10
C ILE A 90 6.77 -7.23 -19.67
N ARG A 91 5.89 -6.40 -20.27
CA ARG A 91 4.64 -6.87 -20.87
C ARG A 91 4.85 -7.92 -21.97
N ARG A 92 5.97 -7.90 -22.68
CA ARG A 92 6.28 -8.91 -23.71
C ARG A 92 6.57 -10.29 -23.10
N LEU A 93 7.13 -10.31 -21.90
CA LEU A 93 7.46 -11.54 -21.16
C LEU A 93 6.29 -11.99 -20.28
N TYR A 94 5.57 -11.03 -19.71
CA TYR A 94 4.56 -11.26 -18.69
C TYR A 94 3.47 -10.19 -18.78
N ASP A 95 2.48 -10.40 -19.64
CA ASP A 95 1.34 -9.48 -19.82
C ASP A 95 0.26 -9.68 -18.74
N LEU A 96 0.60 -9.37 -17.48
CA LEU A 96 -0.31 -9.46 -16.34
C LEU A 96 -0.83 -8.09 -15.93
N GLU A 97 -2.14 -7.92 -15.95
CA GLU A 97 -2.79 -6.70 -15.51
C GLU A 97 -3.85 -7.01 -14.47
N TYR A 98 -3.90 -6.20 -13.41
CA TYR A 98 -4.98 -6.21 -12.45
C TYR A 98 -5.77 -4.91 -12.52
N LYS A 99 -7.09 -5.02 -12.39
CA LYS A 99 -7.98 -3.91 -12.12
C LYS A 99 -8.89 -4.30 -10.97
N VAL A 100 -8.94 -3.47 -9.94
CA VAL A 100 -9.69 -3.71 -8.71
C VAL A 100 -10.61 -2.53 -8.47
N TYR A 101 -11.83 -2.81 -8.05
CA TYR A 101 -12.81 -1.85 -7.60
C TYR A 101 -13.20 -2.23 -6.17
N SER A 102 -13.22 -1.25 -5.29
CA SER A 102 -13.71 -1.39 -3.92
C SER A 102 -14.77 -0.33 -3.68
N PHE A 103 -15.92 -0.78 -3.20
CA PHE A 103 -17.02 0.06 -2.73
C PHE A 103 -16.96 0.06 -1.21
N ILE A 104 -16.63 1.20 -0.63
CA ILE A 104 -16.44 1.38 0.82
C ILE A 104 -17.63 2.15 1.34
N ASP A 105 -18.31 1.63 2.36
CA ASP A 105 -19.44 2.29 3.01
C ASP A 105 -19.04 3.69 3.50
N ALA A 106 -19.87 4.71 3.22
CA ALA A 106 -19.52 6.09 3.57
C ALA A 106 -19.72 6.41 5.06
N GLU A 107 -20.50 5.61 5.79
CA GLU A 107 -20.84 5.83 7.19
C GLU A 107 -19.86 5.09 8.12
N ASN A 108 -19.66 3.79 7.90
CA ASN A 108 -18.83 2.95 8.77
C ASN A 108 -17.50 2.50 8.16
N PHE A 109 -17.20 2.93 6.93
CA PHE A 109 -15.95 2.61 6.23
C PHE A 109 -15.71 1.11 5.97
N SER A 110 -16.74 0.27 6.06
CA SER A 110 -16.64 -1.16 5.79
C SER A 110 -16.75 -1.47 4.28
N SER A 111 -16.24 -2.63 3.84
CA SER A 111 -16.38 -3.01 2.43
C SER A 111 -17.79 -3.44 2.09
N CYS A 112 -18.41 -2.82 1.09
CA CYS A 112 -19.72 -3.24 0.57
C CYS A 112 -19.58 -4.22 -0.60
N ARG A 113 -18.60 -3.99 -1.47
CA ARG A 113 -18.34 -4.82 -2.65
C ARG A 113 -16.91 -4.69 -3.12
N PHE A 114 -16.31 -5.82 -3.47
CA PHE A 114 -14.99 -5.90 -4.10
C PHE A 114 -15.10 -6.58 -5.46
N PHE A 115 -14.49 -5.99 -6.48
CA PHE A 115 -14.43 -6.57 -7.82
C PHE A 115 -13.01 -6.54 -8.38
N LYS A 116 -12.44 -7.70 -8.68
CA LYS A 116 -11.11 -7.90 -9.24
C LYS A 116 -11.21 -8.45 -10.64
N ILE A 117 -10.50 -7.83 -11.57
CA ILE A 117 -10.25 -8.32 -12.92
C ILE A 117 -8.75 -8.61 -12.99
N ARG A 118 -8.39 -9.83 -13.35
CA ARG A 118 -7.03 -10.22 -13.68
C ARG A 118 -6.96 -10.62 -15.15
N ARG A 119 -6.17 -9.90 -15.93
CA ARG A 119 -5.90 -10.22 -17.33
C ARG A 119 -4.49 -10.78 -17.46
N PHE A 120 -4.36 -11.93 -18.10
CA PHE A 120 -3.08 -12.49 -18.51
C PHE A 120 -3.08 -12.75 -20.02
N GLY A 121 -2.34 -11.94 -20.78
CA GLY A 121 -2.41 -11.95 -22.24
C GLY A 121 -3.83 -11.67 -22.75
N LYS A 122 -4.40 -12.60 -23.52
CA LYS A 122 -5.78 -12.51 -24.06
C LYS A 122 -6.85 -13.02 -23.09
N GLN A 123 -6.44 -13.59 -21.98
CA GLN A 123 -7.30 -14.29 -21.03
C GLN A 123 -7.61 -13.41 -19.82
N SER A 124 -8.81 -13.54 -19.26
CA SER A 124 -9.22 -12.77 -18.07
C SER A 124 -9.97 -13.64 -17.08
N ASN A 125 -9.71 -13.40 -15.81
CA ASN A 125 -10.47 -13.92 -14.68
C ASN A 125 -11.08 -12.75 -13.91
N TYR A 126 -12.27 -12.97 -13.39
CA TYR A 126 -13.06 -12.01 -12.66
C TYR A 126 -13.38 -12.58 -11.29
N THR A 127 -13.30 -11.77 -10.25
CA THR A 127 -13.70 -12.14 -8.89
C THR A 127 -14.56 -11.04 -8.32
N LEU A 128 -15.78 -11.36 -7.89
CA LEU A 128 -16.71 -10.47 -7.24
C LEU A 128 -16.98 -10.97 -5.83
N ILE A 129 -16.90 -10.08 -4.84
CA ILE A 129 -17.26 -10.34 -3.45
C ILE A 129 -18.31 -9.30 -3.06
N ASP A 130 -19.47 -9.77 -2.63
CA ASP A 130 -20.53 -8.97 -2.05
C ASP A 130 -20.53 -9.17 -0.53
N PHE A 131 -20.55 -8.09 0.23
CA PHE A 131 -20.55 -8.11 1.70
C PHE A 131 -21.93 -7.70 2.22
N ASP A 132 -22.57 -8.60 2.96
CA ASP A 132 -23.81 -8.39 3.67
C ASP A 132 -23.52 -8.28 5.17
N HIS A 133 -23.24 -7.06 5.62
CA HIS A 133 -22.92 -6.76 7.02
C HIS A 133 -24.09 -7.04 7.96
N LYS A 134 -25.34 -6.90 7.50
CA LYS A 134 -26.54 -7.17 8.32
C LYS A 134 -26.61 -8.64 8.68
N ASN A 135 -26.34 -9.51 7.70
CA ASN A 135 -26.38 -10.96 7.88
C ASN A 135 -25.00 -11.57 8.17
N LYS A 136 -23.96 -10.74 8.37
CA LYS A 136 -22.55 -11.14 8.59
C LYS A 136 -22.06 -12.15 7.55
N LYS A 137 -22.30 -11.86 6.27
CA LYS A 137 -22.10 -12.82 5.19
C LYS A 137 -21.35 -12.24 3.99
N ALA A 138 -20.39 -12.99 3.43
CA ALA A 138 -19.75 -12.65 2.16
C ALA A 138 -20.05 -13.70 1.07
N THR A 139 -20.46 -13.23 -0.11
CA THR A 139 -20.72 -14.08 -1.28
C THR A 139 -19.65 -13.84 -2.34
N CYS A 140 -18.87 -14.89 -2.64
CA CYS A 140 -17.77 -14.84 -3.62
C CYS A 140 -18.17 -15.54 -4.92
N ARG A 141 -17.97 -14.85 -6.06
CA ARG A 141 -18.19 -15.37 -7.40
C ARG A 141 -16.93 -15.17 -8.23
N SER A 142 -16.47 -16.21 -8.93
CA SER A 142 -15.35 -16.11 -9.86
C SER A 142 -15.71 -16.73 -11.20
N TRP A 143 -15.28 -16.11 -12.29
CA TRP A 143 -15.52 -16.62 -13.65
C TRP A 143 -14.42 -16.19 -14.61
N GLY A 144 -14.40 -16.81 -15.79
CA GLY A 144 -13.36 -16.60 -16.80
C GLY A 144 -12.08 -17.37 -16.50
N LEU A 145 -11.26 -17.56 -17.54
CA LEU A 145 -10.03 -18.33 -17.48
C LEU A 145 -8.85 -17.37 -17.65
N ALA A 146 -8.00 -17.27 -16.64
CA ALA A 146 -6.65 -16.72 -16.76
C ALA A 146 -5.67 -17.73 -16.17
N LYS A 147 -4.98 -18.47 -17.03
CA LYS A 147 -3.93 -19.42 -16.64
C LYS A 147 -2.78 -18.64 -15.97
N PHE A 148 -2.29 -19.12 -14.83
CA PHE A 148 -1.05 -18.62 -14.26
C PHE A 148 0.12 -18.97 -15.19
N VAL A 149 1.23 -18.23 -15.09
CA VAL A 149 2.52 -18.74 -15.56
C VAL A 149 2.87 -19.95 -14.71
N LYS A 150 3.27 -21.05 -15.36
CA LYS A 150 3.64 -22.35 -14.77
C LYS A 150 4.76 -22.20 -13.72
N ILE A 151 4.42 -21.77 -12.51
CA ILE A 151 5.34 -21.72 -11.36
C ILE A 151 4.84 -22.65 -10.23
N SER A 152 3.58 -23.11 -10.29
CA SER A 152 3.00 -24.07 -9.33
C SER A 152 2.03 -25.02 -10.04
N LYS A 153 1.92 -26.27 -9.56
CA LYS A 153 1.02 -27.31 -10.10
C LYS A 153 -0.48 -26.95 -10.00
N LYS A 154 -0.87 -25.91 -9.25
CA LYS A 154 -2.25 -25.37 -9.23
C LYS A 154 -2.45 -24.39 -10.40
N ASN A 155 -2.89 -24.92 -11.54
CA ASN A 155 -2.83 -24.25 -12.85
C ASN A 155 -3.91 -23.20 -13.17
N THR A 156 -4.78 -22.82 -12.24
CA THR A 156 -5.83 -21.81 -12.51
C THR A 156 -6.37 -21.24 -11.20
N GLU A 157 -6.51 -19.91 -11.10
CA GLU A 157 -7.34 -19.30 -10.04
C GLU A 157 -8.81 -19.40 -10.48
N SER A 158 -9.33 -20.62 -10.54
CA SER A 158 -10.77 -20.82 -10.49
C SER A 158 -11.10 -20.96 -9.01
N LEU A 159 -11.63 -19.90 -8.41
CA LEU A 159 -12.29 -20.06 -7.13
C LEU A 159 -13.63 -20.68 -7.44
N GLU A 160 -13.81 -21.95 -7.12
CA GLU A 160 -15.16 -22.50 -7.10
C GLU A 160 -16.00 -21.63 -6.15
N PRO A 161 -17.24 -21.28 -6.53
CA PRO A 161 -18.12 -20.55 -5.65
C PRO A 161 -18.28 -21.38 -4.37
N LYS A 162 -17.74 -20.88 -3.26
CA LYS A 162 -18.04 -21.46 -1.96
C LYS A 162 -19.31 -20.82 -1.43
N PRO A 163 -20.13 -21.58 -0.67
CA PRO A 163 -21.28 -21.02 0.02
C PRO A 163 -20.85 -19.83 0.88
N THR A 164 -21.81 -18.92 1.06
CA THR A 164 -21.64 -17.68 1.81
C THR A 164 -20.93 -17.93 3.14
N GLN A 165 -19.85 -17.20 3.37
CA GLN A 165 -19.05 -17.35 4.59
C GLN A 165 -19.41 -16.29 5.61
N GLU A 166 -19.31 -16.64 6.88
CA GLU A 166 -19.40 -15.69 7.96
C GLU A 166 -18.24 -14.69 7.88
N ILE A 167 -18.54 -13.41 8.05
CA ILE A 167 -17.58 -12.32 8.08
C ILE A 167 -17.68 -11.58 9.39
N ASP A 168 -16.57 -11.00 9.82
CA ASP A 168 -16.53 -10.07 10.93
C ASP A 168 -17.27 -8.76 10.62
N GLU A 169 -17.63 -8.04 11.68
CA GLU A 169 -18.03 -6.64 11.59
C GLU A 169 -16.87 -5.77 11.08
N ASP A 170 -17.21 -4.69 10.36
CA ASP A 170 -16.29 -3.73 9.76
C ASP A 170 -15.19 -4.33 8.86
N ILE A 171 -15.47 -5.51 8.28
CA ILE A 171 -14.54 -6.24 7.43
C ILE A 171 -14.14 -5.39 6.21
N GLN A 172 -12.84 -5.44 5.90
CA GLN A 172 -12.24 -4.73 4.78
C GLN A 172 -11.89 -5.71 3.65
N ASP A 173 -11.98 -5.29 2.40
CA ASP A 173 -11.25 -5.87 1.29
C ASP A 173 -9.82 -5.29 1.23
N LEU A 174 -8.93 -5.87 0.41
CA LEU A 174 -7.53 -5.43 0.33
C LEU A 174 -7.35 -3.94 -0.04
N LEU A 175 -8.22 -3.39 -0.88
CA LEU A 175 -8.11 -2.00 -1.33
C LEU A 175 -8.71 -1.05 -0.30
N SER A 176 -9.84 -1.39 0.31
CA SER A 176 -10.41 -0.63 1.43
C SER A 176 -9.48 -0.60 2.66
N ALA A 177 -8.84 -1.74 2.99
CA ALA A 177 -7.86 -1.85 4.07
C ALA A 177 -6.68 -0.89 3.86
N PHE A 178 -6.24 -0.70 2.62
CA PHE A 178 -5.20 0.28 2.30
C PHE A 178 -5.62 1.72 2.67
N PHE A 179 -6.89 2.10 2.45
CA PHE A 179 -7.39 3.40 2.89
C PHE A 179 -7.61 3.45 4.40
N TYR A 180 -8.09 2.36 5.00
CA TYR A 180 -8.26 2.26 6.45
C TYR A 180 -6.93 2.48 7.18
N ILE A 181 -5.83 1.89 6.70
CA ILE A 181 -4.49 2.12 7.24
C ILE A 181 -4.14 3.62 7.20
N ARG A 182 -4.36 4.27 6.07
CA ARG A 182 -4.07 5.72 5.92
C ARG A 182 -4.83 6.55 6.94
N LEU A 183 -6.10 6.24 7.21
CA LEU A 183 -6.94 7.00 8.14
C LEU A 183 -6.71 6.70 9.63
N ASN A 184 -6.06 5.57 9.94
CA ASN A 184 -5.87 5.11 11.32
C ASN A 184 -4.42 5.17 11.81
N SER A 185 -3.43 5.40 10.93
CA SER A 185 -2.05 5.70 11.32
C SER A 185 -1.90 7.15 11.84
N ARG A 186 -2.42 7.38 13.06
CA ARG A 186 -2.54 8.71 13.68
C ARG A 186 -1.41 9.08 14.63
N LYS A 187 -0.71 8.09 15.18
CA LYS A 187 0.32 8.28 16.21
C LYS A 187 1.57 7.48 15.89
N GLU A 188 2.71 7.91 16.41
CA GLU A 188 3.95 7.13 16.37
C GLU A 188 3.90 5.96 17.34
N ASN A 189 4.65 4.91 17.03
CA ASN A 189 4.84 3.74 17.90
C ASN A 189 3.51 3.17 18.43
N SER A 190 2.48 3.17 17.57
CA SER A 190 1.14 2.73 17.89
C SER A 190 0.79 1.47 17.12
N GLN A 191 -0.17 0.72 17.64
CA GLN A 191 -0.63 -0.52 17.05
C GLN A 191 -2.15 -0.50 16.95
N PHE A 192 -2.69 -1.06 15.87
CA PHE A 192 -4.11 -1.34 15.71
C PHE A 192 -4.32 -2.56 14.81
N GLU A 193 -5.54 -3.11 14.85
CA GLU A 193 -5.92 -4.27 14.05
C GLU A 193 -6.88 -3.90 12.92
N ILE A 194 -6.82 -4.66 11.83
CA ILE A 194 -7.74 -4.56 10.71
C ILE A 194 -8.17 -5.96 10.32
N LYS A 195 -9.48 -6.16 10.17
CA LYS A 195 -10.03 -7.41 9.68
C LYS A 195 -10.19 -7.33 8.16
N VAL A 196 -9.67 -8.33 7.45
CA VAL A 196 -9.67 -8.39 5.99
C VAL A 196 -10.27 -9.69 5.48
N TYR A 197 -11.20 -9.60 4.54
CA TYR A 197 -11.69 -10.75 3.81
C TYR A 197 -10.96 -10.90 2.47
N TYR A 198 -10.28 -12.02 2.29
CA TYR A 198 -9.57 -12.31 1.05
C TYR A 198 -9.48 -13.82 0.80
N GLN A 199 -9.66 -14.22 -0.46
CA GLN A 199 -9.63 -15.64 -0.89
C GLN A 199 -10.59 -16.55 -0.12
N GLN A 200 -11.80 -16.06 0.15
CA GLN A 200 -12.81 -16.81 0.90
C GLN A 200 -12.31 -17.19 2.32
N ALA A 201 -11.72 -16.23 3.03
CA ALA A 201 -11.29 -16.36 4.42
C ALA A 201 -11.21 -14.97 5.09
N ASN A 202 -11.49 -14.94 6.40
CA ASN A 202 -11.21 -13.78 7.26
C ASN A 202 -9.76 -13.83 7.74
N TRP A 203 -9.13 -12.67 7.79
CA TRP A 203 -7.76 -12.47 8.23
C TRP A 203 -7.69 -11.29 9.18
N SER A 204 -6.99 -11.42 10.31
CA SER A 204 -6.63 -10.27 11.13
C SER A 204 -5.24 -9.76 10.75
N LEU A 205 -5.12 -8.46 10.52
CA LEU A 205 -3.88 -7.76 10.22
C LEU A 205 -3.49 -6.89 11.40
N THR A 206 -2.30 -7.10 11.94
CA THR A 206 -1.71 -6.17 12.91
C THR A 206 -0.94 -5.09 12.16
N VAL A 207 -1.28 -3.84 12.43
CA VAL A 207 -0.62 -2.67 11.85
C VAL A 207 0.13 -1.94 12.94
N ASN A 208 1.43 -1.73 12.73
CA ASN A 208 2.28 -0.97 13.65
C ASN A 208 2.82 0.27 12.95
N THR A 209 2.72 1.42 13.59
CA THR A 209 3.37 2.65 13.17
C THR A 209 4.72 2.78 13.86
N GLY A 210 5.75 3.22 13.12
CA GLY A 210 7.09 3.45 13.65
C GLY A 210 7.33 4.90 14.05
N GLN A 211 8.60 5.29 14.07
CA GLN A 211 9.05 6.65 14.29
C GLN A 211 8.85 7.53 13.05
N VAL A 212 8.72 8.83 13.26
CA VAL A 212 8.77 9.81 12.17
C VAL A 212 10.19 10.05 11.68
N PHE A 213 10.31 10.30 10.38
CA PHE A 213 11.58 10.61 9.74
C PHE A 213 11.37 11.45 8.47
N LEU A 214 12.44 12.05 7.94
CA LEU A 214 12.40 12.69 6.64
C LEU A 214 12.66 11.66 5.54
N ARG A 215 11.66 11.40 4.72
CA ARG A 215 11.78 10.53 3.54
C ARG A 215 12.11 11.37 2.31
N GLU A 216 13.32 11.22 1.80
CA GLU A 216 13.69 11.75 0.48
C GLU A 216 13.13 10.87 -0.64
N ILE A 217 12.45 11.49 -1.60
CA ILE A 217 12.01 10.87 -2.84
C ILE A 217 12.73 11.55 -4.00
N LYS A 218 13.53 10.78 -4.73
CA LYS A 218 14.35 11.28 -5.84
C LYS A 218 13.52 12.11 -6.83
N GLY A 219 13.95 13.34 -7.06
CA GLY A 219 13.29 14.30 -7.95
C GLY A 219 11.96 14.88 -7.44
N LYS A 220 11.62 14.68 -6.15
CA LYS A 220 10.42 15.25 -5.51
C LYS A 220 10.70 15.97 -4.19
N GLY A 221 11.88 15.75 -3.59
CA GLY A 221 12.28 16.37 -2.33
C GLY A 221 12.05 15.47 -1.13
N SER A 222 12.07 16.06 0.06
CA SER A 222 11.99 15.35 1.35
C SER A 222 10.67 15.64 2.05
N PHE A 223 10.05 14.59 2.58
CA PHE A 223 8.73 14.65 3.20
C PHE A 223 8.82 14.13 4.64
N PRO A 224 8.24 14.84 5.62
CA PRO A 224 7.95 14.26 6.92
C PRO A 224 7.06 13.03 6.75
N ALA A 225 7.53 11.89 7.23
CA ALA A 225 6.90 10.60 6.99
C ALA A 225 6.96 9.71 8.22
N ILE A 226 6.04 8.75 8.27
CA ILE A 226 5.96 7.69 9.26
C ILE A 226 6.00 6.34 8.55
N GLU A 227 6.74 5.40 9.13
CA GLU A 227 6.76 4.02 8.65
C GLU A 227 5.58 3.25 9.22
N VAL A 228 4.91 2.46 8.38
CA VAL A 228 3.83 1.56 8.77
C VAL A 228 4.18 0.16 8.34
N THR A 229 4.19 -0.76 9.29
CA THR A 229 4.39 -2.19 9.05
C THR A 229 3.09 -2.93 9.23
N VAL A 230 2.80 -3.85 8.31
CA VAL A 230 1.67 -4.77 8.42
C VAL A 230 2.21 -6.17 8.59
N SER A 231 1.68 -6.91 9.57
CA SER A 231 2.03 -8.29 9.87
C SER A 231 0.77 -9.13 10.06
N SER A 232 0.74 -10.31 9.43
CA SER A 232 -0.34 -11.28 9.57
C SER A 232 0.01 -12.61 8.90
N GLY A 233 -0.76 -13.66 9.20
CA GLY A 233 -0.79 -14.88 8.40
C GLY A 233 -1.17 -14.63 6.93
N LEU A 234 -1.94 -13.56 6.64
CA LEU A 234 -2.26 -13.17 5.26
C LEU A 234 -1.01 -12.67 4.51
N ASN A 235 -0.15 -11.91 5.17
CA ASN A 235 1.12 -11.49 4.59
C ASN A 235 2.03 -12.71 4.36
N GLU A 236 1.98 -13.70 5.24
CA GLU A 236 2.67 -14.96 4.97
C GLU A 236 2.10 -15.69 3.76
N TYR A 237 0.77 -15.74 3.64
CA TYR A 237 0.04 -16.39 2.57
C TYR A 237 0.25 -15.72 1.20
N ILE A 238 0.21 -14.37 1.14
CA ILE A 238 0.37 -13.60 -0.10
C ILE A 238 1.85 -13.40 -0.44
N LEU A 239 2.71 -13.15 0.55
CA LEU A 239 4.07 -12.60 0.36
C LEU A 239 5.20 -13.54 0.83
N GLY A 240 4.91 -14.64 1.53
CA GLY A 240 5.91 -15.66 1.92
C GLY A 240 6.82 -15.28 3.09
N ARG A 241 6.23 -14.97 4.28
CA ARG A 241 6.89 -14.55 5.54
C ARG A 241 7.71 -13.26 5.43
N ARG A 242 7.09 -12.19 4.93
CA ARG A 242 7.78 -10.93 4.64
C ARG A 242 6.96 -9.76 5.17
N LYS A 243 7.64 -8.77 5.78
CA LYS A 243 7.02 -7.53 6.24
C LYS A 243 6.54 -6.73 5.03
N PHE A 244 5.28 -6.30 5.06
CA PHE A 244 4.75 -5.29 4.15
C PHE A 244 4.95 -3.93 4.81
N LEU A 245 5.67 -3.05 4.13
CA LEU A 245 6.07 -1.74 4.61
C LEU A 245 5.42 -0.66 3.76
N VAL A 246 4.86 0.34 4.41
CA VAL A 246 4.29 1.54 3.77
C VAL A 246 4.89 2.76 4.43
N THR A 247 5.42 3.68 3.65
CA THR A 247 5.85 5.00 4.14
C THR A 247 4.75 6.01 3.83
N LEU A 248 4.11 6.57 4.86
CA LEU A 248 3.06 7.57 4.74
C LEU A 248 3.62 8.94 5.12
N THR A 249 3.18 10.00 4.45
CA THR A 249 3.41 11.37 4.95
C THR A 249 2.72 11.61 6.30
N THR A 250 3.20 12.55 7.11
CA THR A 250 2.61 12.87 8.42
C THR A 250 1.52 13.96 8.38
N GLU A 251 1.22 14.47 7.18
CA GLU A 251 0.15 15.45 6.96
C GLU A 251 -1.21 14.78 6.80
N SER A 252 -2.29 15.57 6.89
CA SER A 252 -3.69 15.13 6.89
C SER A 252 -4.11 14.14 5.80
N ARG A 253 -3.60 14.24 4.56
CA ARG A 253 -3.98 13.36 3.45
C ARG A 253 -3.31 11.99 3.51
N ARG A 254 -2.28 11.82 4.37
CA ARG A 254 -1.55 10.56 4.56
C ARG A 254 -1.17 9.90 3.23
N VAL A 255 -0.55 10.70 2.36
CA VAL A 255 -0.10 10.23 1.05
C VAL A 255 0.95 9.13 1.26
N PRO A 256 0.74 7.91 0.73
CA PRO A 256 1.77 6.89 0.70
C PRO A 256 2.83 7.26 -0.33
N LEU A 257 4.06 7.38 0.14
CA LEU A 257 5.21 7.73 -0.69
C LEU A 257 5.84 6.48 -1.32
N GLU A 258 5.86 5.39 -0.55
CA GLU A 258 6.50 4.15 -0.94
C GLU A 258 5.81 2.94 -0.31
N PHE A 259 5.75 1.84 -1.06
CA PHE A 259 5.50 0.50 -0.54
C PHE A 259 6.75 -0.35 -0.73
N LYS A 260 7.07 -1.17 0.26
CA LYS A 260 8.17 -2.13 0.16
C LYS A 260 7.71 -3.51 0.61
N ILE A 261 8.01 -4.47 -0.24
CA ILE A 261 7.65 -5.88 -0.05
C ILE A 261 8.90 -6.70 -0.28
N GLY A 262 9.31 -7.49 0.70
CA GLY A 262 10.27 -8.54 0.43
C GLY A 262 9.57 -9.73 -0.21
N THR A 263 10.20 -10.38 -1.20
CA THR A 263 9.77 -11.66 -1.78
C THR A 263 10.95 -12.62 -1.83
N SER A 264 10.73 -13.92 -1.92
CA SER A 264 11.82 -14.91 -2.09
C SER A 264 12.83 -14.53 -3.18
N LEU A 265 12.37 -13.84 -4.23
CA LEU A 265 13.14 -13.39 -5.38
C LEU A 265 13.66 -11.94 -5.27
N GLY A 266 13.68 -11.36 -4.07
CA GLY A 266 14.15 -10.00 -3.82
C GLY A 266 13.03 -9.02 -3.47
N PHE A 267 13.36 -7.73 -3.37
CA PHE A 267 12.42 -6.70 -2.93
C PHE A 267 11.67 -6.08 -4.11
N ILE A 268 10.37 -5.94 -3.94
CA ILE A 268 9.50 -5.13 -4.79
C ILE A 268 9.27 -3.82 -4.06
N ARG A 269 9.39 -2.70 -4.79
CA ARG A 269 9.06 -1.37 -4.31
C ARG A 269 8.03 -0.74 -5.22
N ALA A 270 7.13 0.06 -4.67
CA ALA A 270 6.28 0.92 -5.44
C ALA A 270 6.45 2.36 -4.94
N ILE A 271 6.99 3.24 -5.76
CA ILE A 271 7.38 4.61 -5.39
C ILE A 271 6.45 5.61 -6.07
N ILE A 272 5.94 6.59 -5.33
CA ILE A 272 5.03 7.60 -5.86
C ILE A 272 5.67 8.37 -7.04
N ARG A 273 4.94 8.46 -8.16
CA ARG A 273 5.36 9.16 -9.39
C ARG A 273 4.98 10.62 -9.40
N ARG A 274 3.80 10.94 -8.88
CA ARG A 274 3.28 12.30 -8.76
C ARG A 274 2.53 12.42 -7.43
N LEU A 275 2.82 13.47 -6.68
CA LEU A 275 2.04 13.78 -5.49
C LEU A 275 0.65 14.27 -5.93
N PRO A 276 -0.42 13.86 -5.26
CA PRO A 276 -1.74 14.42 -5.52
C PRO A 276 -1.71 15.91 -5.23
N ASP A 277 -2.37 16.68 -6.11
CA ASP A 277 -2.54 18.13 -5.92
C ASP A 277 -3.28 18.40 -4.59
#